data_AF-A0A964N8P7-F1
#
_entry.id   AF-A0A964N8P7-F1
#
_cell.length_a   1.000
_cell.length_b   1.000
_cell.length_c   1.000
_cell.angle_alpha   90.00
_cell.angle_beta   90.00
_cell.angle_gamma   90.00
#
_symmetry.space_group_name_H-M   'P 1'
#
loop_
_entity.id
_entity.type
_entity.pdbx_description
1 polymer ?
#
loop_
_entity_poly.entity_id
_entity_poly.type
_entity_poly.pdbx_seq_one_letter_code
_entity_poly.pdbx_strand_id
1 'polypeptide(L)'
;MTGDVGGARHLYVHLPFCVHRCGYCDFVTVVGRQDQHEAYVDALLAELEHERSALADPLETVFLGGGTPTFTEPEALHRVLAALPAAAEVTVEANPETMTPGLAELLRDGGVNRISLGAQTFTPRLLDVLERVASPDDVRRAVHTLRDASFDNISLDVIYGIPGQEPSDLAHDLAEALALAPEHLSLYELEAKPGTRFTHAWGGELDRQSEAMEGYFERVVETLTHAGYRWYETANFCLVGDRAMGRDLRAHHNLGYWQGRDYLGVGIGAVSTLGEERRRNGASIGRYIGALSVGGAPGALSVGGAPGAGGAPGAPGAPGVGGAPGAPGVGGAPGAPGAGGAPGVGGAPPRELEQLDPLTKAQERLMLGLRLDEPVPLDGLESAIDPAGLERMVAGGLAVIAGRSGEGDGQTLSLTHRGRFLGGGVTAELLA
;
A
#
# COMPACT_ATOMS: atom_id res chain seq x y z
N MET A 1 8.56 -25.91 13.92
CA MET A 1 7.54 -25.03 13.32
C MET A 1 6.22 -25.29 14.04
N THR A 2 6.00 -24.61 15.16
CA THR A 2 4.70 -24.58 15.84
C THR A 2 3.83 -23.62 15.06
N GLY A 3 2.82 -24.13 14.35
CA GLY A 3 1.81 -23.28 13.72
C GLY A 3 1.21 -22.38 14.78
N ASP A 4 1.26 -21.07 14.55
CA ASP A 4 0.54 -20.11 15.39
C ASP A 4 -0.95 -20.39 15.16
N VAL A 5 -1.60 -21.05 16.12
CA VAL A 5 -3.05 -21.30 16.12
C VAL A 5 -3.78 -20.04 16.60
N GLY A 6 -3.26 -18.87 16.24
CA GLY A 6 -3.82 -17.55 16.55
C GLY A 6 -4.37 -16.91 15.28
N GLY A 7 -5.51 -16.24 15.38
CA GLY A 7 -6.06 -15.47 14.26
C GLY A 7 -5.11 -14.37 13.77
N ALA A 8 -5.43 -13.75 12.65
CA ALA A 8 -4.66 -12.64 12.10
C ALA A 8 -4.53 -11.50 13.12
N ARG A 9 -3.31 -10.97 13.26
CA ARG A 9 -2.99 -9.91 14.22
C ARG A 9 -3.12 -8.50 13.62
N HIS A 10 -3.35 -8.41 12.31
CA HIS A 10 -3.45 -7.18 11.56
C HIS A 10 -4.82 -7.10 10.87
N LEU A 11 -5.52 -5.98 11.05
CA LEU A 11 -6.81 -5.70 10.42
C LEU A 11 -6.70 -4.46 9.52
N TYR A 12 -7.09 -4.60 8.26
CA TYR A 12 -7.28 -3.51 7.32
C TYR A 12 -8.78 -3.25 7.11
N VAL A 13 -9.19 -2.00 7.21
CA VAL A 13 -10.58 -1.56 7.04
C VAL A 13 -10.63 -0.59 5.87
N HIS A 14 -11.30 -0.98 4.79
CA HIS A 14 -11.39 -0.18 3.58
C HIS A 14 -12.62 0.74 3.61
N LEU A 15 -12.38 2.05 3.66
CA LEU A 15 -13.39 3.11 3.54
C LEU A 15 -13.19 3.82 2.19
N PRO A 16 -14.04 3.56 1.18
CA PRO A 16 -13.72 3.89 -0.21
C PRO A 16 -14.03 5.34 -0.60
N PHE A 17 -14.66 6.12 0.28
CA PHE A 17 -15.23 7.41 -0.09
C PHE A 17 -14.17 8.50 -0.24
N CYS A 18 -14.26 9.31 -1.29
CA CYS A 18 -13.38 10.46 -1.52
C CYS A 18 -14.19 11.69 -1.96
N VAL A 19 -13.69 12.88 -1.65
CA VAL A 19 -14.20 14.15 -2.22
C VAL A 19 -14.01 14.17 -3.74
N HIS A 20 -12.83 13.72 -4.18
CA HIS A 20 -12.39 13.74 -5.57
C HIS A 20 -11.50 12.52 -5.85
N ARG A 21 -11.49 12.02 -7.10
CA ARG A 21 -10.57 10.97 -7.52
C ARG A 21 -9.31 11.60 -8.12
N CYS A 22 -8.20 11.57 -7.39
CA CYS A 22 -6.91 12.04 -7.90
C CYS A 22 -6.50 11.27 -9.17
N GLY A 23 -5.85 11.94 -10.12
CA GLY A 23 -5.57 11.37 -11.44
C GLY A 23 -4.70 10.11 -11.40
N TYR A 24 -3.76 10.06 -10.46
CA TYR A 24 -2.81 8.95 -10.27
C TYR A 24 -3.36 7.79 -9.43
N CYS A 25 -4.51 7.97 -8.75
CA CYS A 25 -4.99 7.01 -7.75
C CYS A 25 -5.48 5.70 -8.37
N ASP A 26 -4.88 4.58 -7.93
CA ASP A 26 -5.28 3.21 -8.29
C ASP A 26 -6.09 2.48 -7.19
N PHE A 27 -6.45 3.18 -6.12
CA PHE A 27 -7.31 2.58 -5.09
C PHE A 27 -8.75 2.42 -5.54
N VAL A 28 -9.43 1.43 -4.95
CA VAL A 28 -10.88 1.25 -5.09
C VAL A 28 -11.58 2.39 -4.35
N THR A 29 -11.93 3.44 -5.09
CA THR A 29 -12.55 4.64 -4.51
C THR A 29 -13.94 4.90 -5.09
N VAL A 30 -14.75 5.60 -4.31
CA VAL A 30 -16.08 6.09 -4.69
C VAL A 30 -16.13 7.58 -4.40
N VAL A 31 -16.42 8.39 -5.42
CA VAL A 31 -16.49 9.85 -5.25
C VAL A 31 -17.85 10.25 -4.68
N GLY A 32 -17.86 10.98 -3.57
CA GLY A 32 -19.07 11.42 -2.86
C GLY A 32 -19.84 10.24 -2.27
N ARG A 33 -21.16 10.20 -2.56
CA ARG A 33 -22.11 9.17 -2.07
C ARG A 33 -22.35 9.21 -0.57
N GLN A 34 -22.45 10.41 0.01
CA GLN A 34 -22.82 10.58 1.42
C GLN A 34 -24.14 9.85 1.77
N ASP A 35 -25.07 9.76 0.82
CA ASP A 35 -26.32 9.01 0.95
C ASP A 35 -26.12 7.48 1.15
N GLN A 36 -24.93 6.97 0.88
CA GLN A 36 -24.57 5.54 0.99
C GLN A 36 -23.58 5.24 2.12
N HIS A 37 -23.04 6.26 2.81
CA HIS A 37 -22.04 6.07 3.87
C HIS A 37 -22.56 5.17 4.99
N GLU A 38 -23.76 5.45 5.51
CA GLU A 38 -24.39 4.64 6.57
C GLU A 38 -24.64 3.20 6.13
N ALA A 39 -25.25 3.00 4.95
CA ALA A 39 -25.54 1.66 4.44
C ALA A 39 -24.26 0.85 4.17
N TYR A 40 -23.17 1.51 3.76
CA TYR A 40 -21.87 0.87 3.62
C TYR A 40 -21.27 0.49 4.97
N VAL A 41 -21.35 1.38 5.97
CA VAL A 41 -20.88 1.10 7.32
C VAL A 41 -21.68 -0.04 7.97
N ASP A 42 -22.99 -0.11 7.78
CA ASP A 42 -23.80 -1.25 8.23
C ASP A 42 -23.28 -2.57 7.66
N ALA A 43 -23.02 -2.62 6.35
CA ALA A 43 -22.46 -3.78 5.68
C ALA A 43 -21.04 -4.11 6.17
N LEU A 44 -20.19 -3.10 6.32
CA LEU A 44 -18.82 -3.24 6.84
C LEU A 44 -18.80 -3.84 8.25
N LEU A 45 -19.66 -3.36 9.13
CA LEU A 45 -19.78 -3.88 10.50
C LEU A 45 -20.33 -5.31 10.51
N ALA A 46 -21.25 -5.65 9.59
CA ALA A 46 -21.73 -7.02 9.43
C ALA A 46 -20.62 -7.97 8.94
N GLU A 47 -19.77 -7.55 7.99
CA GLU A 47 -18.60 -8.34 7.57
C GLU A 47 -17.60 -8.50 8.72
N LEU A 48 -17.26 -7.41 9.41
CA LEU A 48 -16.32 -7.45 10.53
C LEU A 48 -16.78 -8.41 11.63
N GLU A 49 -18.07 -8.41 11.96
CA GLU A 49 -18.62 -9.34 12.94
C GLU A 49 -18.61 -10.78 12.44
N HIS A 50 -18.91 -11.02 11.16
CA HIS A 50 -18.86 -12.35 10.56
C HIS A 50 -17.44 -12.94 10.58
N GLU A 51 -16.44 -12.11 10.30
CA GLU A 51 -15.03 -12.51 10.21
C GLU A 51 -14.28 -12.40 11.55
N ARG A 52 -14.96 -12.02 12.65
CA ARG A 52 -14.33 -11.81 13.97
C ARG A 52 -13.51 -13.01 14.44
N SER A 53 -13.95 -14.23 14.14
CA SER A 53 -13.23 -15.46 14.51
C SER A 53 -11.89 -15.67 13.78
N ALA A 54 -11.64 -14.95 12.68
CA ALA A 54 -10.37 -14.99 11.97
C ALA A 54 -9.31 -14.06 12.57
N LEU A 55 -9.69 -13.21 13.54
CA LEU A 55 -8.81 -12.23 14.17
C LEU A 55 -8.28 -12.73 15.52
N ALA A 56 -7.07 -12.31 15.86
CA ALA A 56 -6.57 -12.37 17.23
C ALA A 56 -7.26 -11.31 18.11
N ASP A 57 -7.18 -11.49 19.43
CA ASP A 57 -7.64 -10.51 20.40
C ASP A 57 -6.69 -10.47 21.63
N PRO A 58 -5.99 -9.35 21.89
CA PRO A 58 -5.98 -8.11 21.11
C PRO A 58 -5.20 -8.23 19.79
N LEU A 59 -5.41 -7.25 18.90
CA LEU A 59 -4.66 -7.09 17.66
C LEU A 59 -3.32 -6.35 17.89
N GLU A 60 -2.38 -6.56 16.98
CA GLU A 60 -1.21 -5.69 16.90
C GLU A 60 -1.58 -4.37 16.22
N THR A 61 -2.32 -4.42 15.12
CA THR A 61 -2.61 -3.22 14.32
C THR A 61 -4.02 -3.22 13.72
N VAL A 62 -4.65 -2.06 13.67
CA VAL A 62 -5.79 -1.75 12.81
C VAL A 62 -5.42 -0.58 11.90
N PHE A 63 -5.71 -0.69 10.60
CA PHE A 63 -5.44 0.35 9.63
C PHE A 63 -6.70 0.68 8.83
N LEU A 64 -7.15 1.93 8.92
CA LEU A 64 -8.27 2.44 8.15
C LEU A 64 -7.70 3.22 6.96
N GLY A 65 -8.01 2.77 5.75
CA GLY A 65 -7.51 3.39 4.52
C GLY A 65 -8.45 3.21 3.34
N GLY A 66 -7.94 3.47 2.14
CA GLY A 66 -8.62 3.16 0.88
C GLY A 66 -8.90 4.39 0.04
N GLY A 67 -10.06 5.00 0.23
CA GLY A 67 -10.34 6.31 -0.31
C GLY A 67 -9.80 7.39 0.62
N THR A 68 -10.69 7.98 1.41
CA THR A 68 -10.34 8.94 2.45
C THR A 68 -11.21 8.61 3.65
N PRO A 69 -10.73 7.77 4.59
CA PRO A 69 -11.48 7.42 5.81
C PRO A 69 -12.14 8.62 6.49
N THR A 70 -11.41 9.74 6.58
CA THR A 70 -11.85 11.01 7.16
C THR A 70 -12.90 11.78 6.36
N PHE A 71 -13.26 11.31 5.16
CA PHE A 71 -14.41 11.82 4.39
C PHE A 71 -15.70 11.06 4.69
N THR A 72 -15.62 9.91 5.37
CA THR A 72 -16.81 9.21 5.87
C THR A 72 -17.57 10.13 6.84
N GLU A 73 -18.91 10.09 6.81
CA GLU A 73 -19.71 10.96 7.69
C GLU A 73 -19.33 10.72 9.16
N PRO A 74 -19.19 11.76 10.00
CA PRO A 74 -18.66 11.63 11.36
C PRO A 74 -19.39 10.59 12.21
N GLU A 75 -20.72 10.52 12.14
CA GLU A 75 -21.52 9.53 12.87
C GLU A 75 -21.19 8.09 12.41
N ALA A 76 -21.11 7.87 11.10
CA ALA A 76 -20.75 6.59 10.51
C ALA A 76 -19.31 6.18 10.88
N LEU A 77 -18.35 7.12 10.81
CA LEU A 77 -16.96 6.87 11.20
C LEU A 77 -16.83 6.54 12.69
N HIS A 78 -17.57 7.24 13.56
CA HIS A 78 -17.61 6.94 14.99
C HIS A 78 -18.09 5.51 15.25
N ARG A 79 -19.13 5.05 14.54
CA ARG A 79 -19.62 3.66 14.62
C ARG A 79 -18.57 2.65 14.22
N VAL A 80 -17.79 2.93 13.17
CA VAL A 80 -16.67 2.07 12.76
C VAL A 80 -15.64 1.99 13.87
N LEU A 81 -15.13 3.13 14.36
CA LEU A 81 -14.11 3.19 15.40
C LEU A 81 -14.55 2.47 16.68
N ALA A 82 -15.80 2.66 17.10
CA ALA A 82 -16.36 2.02 18.28
C ALA A 82 -16.48 0.49 18.17
N ALA A 83 -16.52 -0.06 16.95
CA ALA A 83 -16.64 -1.49 16.70
C ALA A 83 -15.30 -2.20 16.50
N LEU A 84 -14.19 -1.45 16.37
CA LEU A 84 -12.87 -2.03 16.14
C LEU A 84 -12.41 -2.84 17.37
N PRO A 85 -11.74 -4.00 17.16
CA PRO A 85 -11.05 -4.70 18.24
C PRO A 85 -9.94 -3.83 18.84
N ALA A 86 -9.58 -4.08 20.10
CA ALA A 86 -8.45 -3.40 20.72
C ALA A 86 -7.16 -3.72 19.97
N ALA A 87 -6.34 -2.70 19.71
CA ALA A 87 -5.07 -2.83 19.00
C ALA A 87 -4.00 -1.93 19.59
N ALA A 88 -2.73 -2.32 19.44
CA ALA A 88 -1.60 -1.51 19.87
C ALA A 88 -1.40 -0.28 18.96
N GLU A 89 -1.50 -0.45 17.64
CA GLU A 89 -1.50 0.63 16.65
C GLU A 89 -2.88 0.73 15.99
N VAL A 90 -3.47 1.92 15.98
CA VAL A 90 -4.66 2.24 15.17
C VAL A 90 -4.29 3.41 14.27
N THR A 91 -4.11 3.11 12.98
CA THR A 91 -3.76 4.08 11.94
C THR A 91 -4.98 4.49 11.13
N VAL A 92 -5.12 5.80 10.88
CA VAL A 92 -6.12 6.34 9.93
C VAL A 92 -5.43 7.16 8.85
N GLU A 93 -5.71 6.85 7.58
CA GLU A 93 -5.39 7.73 6.45
C GLU A 93 -6.32 8.94 6.42
N ALA A 94 -5.75 10.10 6.16
CA ALA A 94 -6.46 11.37 6.12
C ALA A 94 -5.98 12.25 4.96
N ASN A 95 -6.90 13.03 4.41
CA ASN A 95 -6.55 14.15 3.53
C ASN A 95 -6.62 15.48 4.30
N PRO A 96 -5.74 16.45 3.99
CA PRO A 96 -5.69 17.73 4.71
C PRO A 96 -7.01 18.49 4.75
N GLU A 97 -7.75 18.54 3.64
CA GLU A 97 -9.00 19.29 3.50
C GLU A 97 -10.15 18.73 4.35
N THR A 98 -10.04 17.49 4.84
CA THR A 98 -11.05 16.86 5.69
C THR A 98 -10.81 17.08 7.18
N MET A 99 -9.61 17.52 7.57
CA MET A 99 -9.18 17.52 8.96
C MET A 99 -9.66 18.75 9.73
N THR A 100 -10.82 18.63 10.36
CA THR A 100 -11.37 19.63 11.28
C THR A 100 -11.02 19.32 12.73
N PRO A 101 -11.07 20.30 13.66
CA PRO A 101 -10.82 20.05 15.08
C PRO A 101 -11.74 18.96 15.68
N GLY A 102 -13.05 19.04 15.40
CA GLY A 102 -14.00 18.04 15.90
C GLY A 102 -13.76 16.64 15.32
N LEU A 103 -13.29 16.54 14.08
CA LEU A 103 -12.88 15.24 13.51
C LEU A 103 -11.61 14.70 14.18
N ALA A 104 -10.61 15.55 14.43
CA ALA A 104 -9.40 15.14 15.12
C ALA A 104 -9.69 14.63 16.54
N GLU A 105 -10.57 15.31 17.28
CA GLU A 105 -11.08 14.87 18.59
C GLU A 105 -11.81 13.52 18.48
N LEU A 106 -12.71 13.36 17.51
CA LEU A 106 -13.44 12.11 17.26
C LEU A 106 -12.48 10.94 17.00
N LEU A 107 -11.45 11.13 16.17
CA LEU A 107 -10.45 10.11 15.91
C LEU A 107 -9.68 9.75 17.18
N ARG A 108 -9.26 10.76 17.95
CA ARG A 108 -8.51 10.56 19.19
C ARG A 108 -9.31 9.79 20.24
N ASP A 109 -10.57 10.18 20.44
CA ASP A 109 -11.51 9.51 21.35
C ASP A 109 -11.86 8.09 20.89
N GLY A 110 -11.83 7.86 19.57
CA GLY A 110 -11.97 6.54 18.96
C GLY A 110 -10.75 5.63 19.07
N GLY A 111 -9.70 6.04 19.81
CA GLY A 111 -8.51 5.23 20.06
C GLY A 111 -7.45 5.29 18.96
N VAL A 112 -7.61 6.18 17.96
CA VAL A 112 -6.60 6.38 16.91
C VAL A 112 -5.34 6.97 17.55
N ASN A 113 -4.20 6.36 17.24
CA ASN A 113 -2.91 6.76 17.80
C ASN A 113 -1.83 6.98 16.73
N ARG A 114 -2.15 6.79 15.45
CA ARG A 114 -1.30 7.17 14.31
C ARG A 114 -2.15 7.74 13.17
N ILE A 115 -1.67 8.80 12.53
CA ILE A 115 -2.32 9.41 11.36
C ILE A 115 -1.38 9.36 10.16
N SER A 116 -1.87 8.96 8.99
CA SER A 116 -1.18 9.13 7.71
C SER A 116 -1.83 10.26 6.92
N LEU A 117 -1.15 11.38 6.78
CA LEU A 117 -1.70 12.59 6.17
C LEU A 117 -1.11 12.79 4.76
N GLY A 118 -1.98 12.73 3.76
CA GLY A 118 -1.58 12.82 2.35
C GLY A 118 -1.30 14.23 1.86
N ALA A 119 -0.06 14.73 2.02
CA ALA A 119 0.38 16.05 1.53
C ALA A 119 0.72 16.05 0.04
N GLN A 120 1.34 14.98 -0.45
CA GLN A 120 1.82 14.73 -1.80
C GLN A 120 2.94 15.67 -2.27
N THR A 121 2.68 16.98 -2.31
CA THR A 121 3.70 18.00 -2.66
C THR A 121 3.25 19.35 -2.10
N PHE A 122 4.22 20.19 -1.72
CA PHE A 122 3.99 21.55 -1.27
C PHE A 122 4.04 22.55 -2.44
N THR A 123 4.19 22.05 -3.66
CA THR A 123 4.30 22.85 -4.88
C THR A 123 2.95 22.92 -5.61
N PRO A 124 2.26 24.09 -5.67
CA PRO A 124 0.89 24.19 -6.21
C PRO A 124 0.70 23.67 -7.64
N ARG A 125 1.64 23.99 -8.54
CA ARG A 125 1.56 23.50 -9.94
C ARG A 125 1.66 21.99 -10.07
N LEU A 126 2.29 21.30 -9.11
CA LEU A 126 2.40 19.84 -9.10
C LEU A 126 1.15 19.19 -8.47
N LEU A 127 0.49 19.88 -7.52
CA LEU A 127 -0.83 19.48 -7.03
C LEU A 127 -1.88 19.49 -8.15
N ASP A 128 -1.83 20.50 -9.03
CA ASP A 128 -2.70 20.58 -10.20
C ASP A 128 -2.51 19.37 -11.14
N VAL A 129 -1.26 18.93 -11.35
CA VAL A 129 -0.93 17.73 -12.13
C VAL A 129 -1.55 16.49 -11.50
N LEU A 130 -1.42 16.33 -10.19
CA LEU A 130 -1.98 15.21 -9.43
C LEU A 130 -3.51 15.26 -9.28
N GLU A 131 -4.15 16.35 -9.69
CA GLU A 131 -5.56 16.66 -9.49
C GLU A 131 -5.96 16.64 -8.00
N ARG A 132 -5.07 17.19 -7.16
CA ARG A 132 -5.26 17.35 -5.71
C ARG A 132 -5.93 18.68 -5.40
N VAL A 133 -6.90 18.66 -4.50
CA VAL A 133 -7.69 19.86 -4.12
C VAL A 133 -7.10 20.62 -2.93
N ALA A 134 -6.35 19.94 -2.06
CA ALA A 134 -5.72 20.55 -0.90
C ALA A 134 -4.55 21.45 -1.30
N SER A 135 -4.45 22.61 -0.66
CA SER A 135 -3.29 23.49 -0.76
C SER A 135 -2.21 23.13 0.28
N PRO A 136 -0.97 23.61 0.10
CA PRO A 136 0.08 23.49 1.13
C PRO A 136 -0.36 24.06 2.49
N ASP A 137 -1.16 25.13 2.50
CA ASP A 137 -1.69 25.69 3.75
C ASP A 137 -2.72 24.78 4.43
N ASP A 138 -3.48 23.99 3.67
CA ASP A 138 -4.35 22.95 4.23
C ASP A 138 -3.53 21.89 4.97
N VAL A 139 -2.41 21.46 4.39
CA VAL A 139 -1.48 20.51 5.02
C VAL A 139 -0.98 21.07 6.35
N ARG A 140 -0.46 22.31 6.34
CA ARG A 140 0.04 22.96 7.57
C ARG A 140 -1.07 23.07 8.61
N ARG A 141 -2.28 23.49 8.24
CA ARG A 141 -3.42 23.56 9.17
C ARG A 141 -3.77 22.19 9.73
N ALA A 142 -3.89 21.17 8.89
CA ALA A 142 -4.25 19.81 9.31
C ALA A 142 -3.24 19.25 10.33
N VAL A 143 -1.93 19.46 10.11
CA VAL A 143 -0.90 19.06 11.10
C VAL A 143 -1.11 19.77 12.43
N HIS A 144 -1.31 21.09 12.44
CA HIS A 144 -1.55 21.81 13.70
C HIS A 144 -2.83 21.34 14.40
N THR A 145 -3.93 21.14 13.66
CA THR A 145 -5.18 20.59 14.19
C THR A 145 -4.97 19.23 14.86
N LEU A 146 -4.19 18.34 14.24
CA LEU A 146 -3.85 17.03 14.82
C LEU A 146 -3.00 17.17 16.09
N ARG A 147 -2.03 18.09 16.10
CA ARG A 147 -1.23 18.38 17.30
C ARG A 147 -2.08 18.95 18.44
N ASP A 148 -3.02 19.84 18.14
CA ASP A 148 -3.95 20.41 19.12
C ASP A 148 -4.87 19.32 19.72
N ALA A 149 -5.22 18.30 18.94
CA ALA A 149 -5.91 17.09 19.40
C ALA A 149 -4.96 16.05 20.07
N SER A 150 -3.72 16.44 20.39
CA SER A 150 -2.72 15.60 21.08
C SER A 150 -2.25 14.36 20.30
N PHE A 151 -2.26 14.40 18.96
CA PHE A 151 -1.55 13.40 18.16
C PHE A 151 -0.04 13.65 18.18
N ASP A 152 0.71 12.62 18.56
CA ASP A 152 2.15 12.62 18.68
C ASP A 152 2.83 11.57 17.78
N ASN A 153 2.10 11.01 16.82
CA ASN A 153 2.58 10.08 15.80
C ASN A 153 1.88 10.37 14.46
N ILE A 154 2.40 11.37 13.75
CA ILE A 154 1.88 11.84 12.47
C ILE A 154 2.86 11.45 11.37
N SER A 155 2.34 10.79 10.33
CA SER A 155 3.02 10.56 9.05
C SER A 155 2.61 11.62 8.02
N LEU A 156 3.58 12.15 7.29
CA LEU A 156 3.32 12.93 6.07
C LEU A 156 3.69 12.12 4.85
N ASP A 157 2.72 11.96 3.93
CA ASP A 157 2.93 11.23 2.69
C ASP A 157 3.21 12.23 1.57
N VAL A 158 4.36 12.09 0.91
CA VAL A 158 4.88 12.97 -0.14
C VAL A 158 5.24 12.11 -1.36
N ILE A 159 5.03 12.64 -2.56
CA ILE A 159 5.28 11.96 -3.83
C ILE A 159 6.39 12.69 -4.59
N TYR A 160 7.31 11.93 -5.18
CA TYR A 160 8.31 12.43 -6.12
C TYR A 160 8.21 11.72 -7.47
N GLY A 161 8.84 12.28 -8.51
CA GLY A 161 8.64 11.85 -9.89
C GLY A 161 7.33 12.37 -10.51
N ILE A 162 6.78 13.46 -9.98
CA ILE A 162 5.54 14.07 -10.50
C ILE A 162 5.81 14.67 -11.89
N PRO A 163 4.90 14.56 -12.88
CA PRO A 163 5.12 15.16 -14.19
C PRO A 163 5.46 16.66 -14.11
N GLY A 164 6.62 17.04 -14.65
CA GLY A 164 7.16 18.40 -14.62
C GLY A 164 7.80 18.79 -13.28
N GLN A 165 8.04 17.85 -12.37
CA GLN A 165 8.81 18.09 -11.16
C GLN A 165 10.28 18.29 -11.51
N GLU A 166 10.86 19.31 -10.90
CA GLU A 166 12.27 19.66 -10.97
C GLU A 166 12.95 19.28 -9.65
N PRO A 167 14.28 19.06 -9.63
CA PRO A 167 15.02 18.77 -8.40
C PRO A 167 14.87 19.83 -7.31
N SER A 168 14.60 21.09 -7.68
CA SER A 168 14.33 22.17 -6.71
C SER A 168 12.97 22.06 -6.04
N ASP A 169 11.96 21.50 -6.71
CA ASP A 169 10.65 21.30 -6.10
C ASP A 169 10.73 20.19 -5.06
N LEU A 170 11.41 19.09 -5.36
CA LEU A 170 11.63 18.01 -4.38
C LEU A 170 12.39 18.51 -3.15
N ALA A 171 13.42 19.34 -3.36
CA ALA A 171 14.14 19.96 -2.25
C ALA A 171 13.24 20.87 -1.41
N HIS A 172 12.33 21.61 -2.05
CA HIS A 172 11.32 22.42 -1.37
C HIS A 172 10.33 21.56 -0.58
N ASP A 173 9.79 20.50 -1.18
CA ASP A 173 8.84 19.59 -0.55
C ASP A 173 9.43 18.91 0.70
N LEU A 174 10.70 18.46 0.62
CA LEU A 174 11.43 17.89 1.75
C LEU A 174 11.64 18.93 2.87
N ALA A 175 12.00 20.17 2.53
CA ALA A 175 12.19 21.23 3.50
C ALA A 175 10.88 21.59 4.23
N GLU A 176 9.78 21.69 3.49
CA GLU A 176 8.44 21.97 4.04
C GLU A 176 7.95 20.83 4.95
N ALA A 177 8.10 19.57 4.51
CA ALA A 177 7.73 18.41 5.30
C ALA A 177 8.54 18.32 6.60
N LEU A 178 9.85 18.56 6.55
CA LEU A 178 10.73 18.58 7.73
C LEU A 178 10.40 19.72 8.69
N ALA A 179 10.00 20.89 8.18
CA ALA A 179 9.59 22.03 9.00
C ALA A 179 8.33 21.75 9.84
N LEU A 180 7.48 20.84 9.38
CA LEU A 180 6.31 20.36 10.14
C LEU A 180 6.66 19.33 11.22
N ALA A 181 7.91 18.86 11.25
CA ALA A 181 8.45 17.92 12.23
C ALA A 181 7.53 16.70 12.49
N PRO A 182 7.15 15.93 11.46
CA PRO A 182 6.38 14.71 11.66
C PRO A 182 7.22 13.62 12.33
N GLU A 183 6.57 12.66 12.98
CA GLU A 183 7.26 11.50 13.53
C GLU A 183 7.67 10.50 12.45
N HIS A 184 6.95 10.53 11.34
CA HIS A 184 7.06 9.59 10.24
C HIS A 184 6.88 10.31 8.89
N LEU A 185 7.54 9.80 7.86
CA LEU A 185 7.50 10.31 6.49
C LEU A 185 7.39 9.14 5.52
N SER A 186 6.43 9.19 4.61
CA SER A 186 6.28 8.23 3.52
C SER A 186 6.56 8.94 2.20
N LEU A 187 7.65 8.60 1.53
CA LEU A 187 8.12 9.23 0.29
C LEU A 187 7.98 8.24 -0.85
N TYR A 188 6.92 8.40 -1.64
CA TYR A 188 6.59 7.49 -2.73
C TYR A 188 7.10 8.01 -4.07
N GLU A 189 7.73 7.11 -4.84
CA GLU A 189 7.84 7.28 -6.28
C GLU A 189 6.43 7.28 -6.89
N LEU A 190 6.15 8.23 -7.79
CA LEU A 190 4.88 8.27 -8.48
C LEU A 190 4.75 7.09 -9.45
N GLU A 191 3.95 6.11 -9.05
CA GLU A 191 3.51 5.05 -9.94
C GLU A 191 2.16 5.41 -10.58
N ALA A 192 2.08 5.31 -11.90
CA ALA A 192 0.87 5.60 -12.65
C ALA A 192 0.43 4.39 -13.48
N LYS A 193 -0.82 3.95 -13.27
CA LYS A 193 -1.35 2.75 -13.94
C LYS A 193 -1.48 2.94 -15.46
N PRO A 194 -0.92 2.03 -16.27
CA PRO A 194 -1.05 2.07 -17.73
C PRO A 194 -2.51 2.08 -18.20
N GLY A 195 -2.80 2.87 -19.23
CA GLY A 195 -4.13 2.95 -19.85
C GLY A 195 -5.13 3.83 -19.09
N THR A 196 -4.69 4.55 -18.07
CA THR A 196 -5.51 5.56 -17.37
C THR A 196 -5.48 6.91 -18.09
N ARG A 197 -6.48 7.76 -17.83
CA ARG A 197 -6.49 9.17 -18.30
C ARG A 197 -5.19 9.90 -17.94
N PHE A 198 -4.65 9.64 -16.75
CA PHE A 198 -3.41 10.25 -16.27
C PHE A 198 -2.20 9.83 -17.12
N THR A 199 -2.00 8.52 -17.34
CA THR A 199 -0.91 8.06 -18.23
C THR A 199 -1.07 8.50 -19.68
N HIS A 200 -2.31 8.66 -20.17
CA HIS A 200 -2.54 9.24 -21.49
C HIS A 200 -2.17 10.73 -21.57
N ALA A 201 -2.42 11.51 -20.52
CA ALA A 201 -2.10 12.93 -20.48
C ALA A 201 -0.60 13.19 -20.26
N TRP A 202 0.04 12.38 -19.40
CA TRP A 202 1.38 12.64 -18.88
C TRP A 202 2.45 11.61 -19.29
N GLY A 203 2.12 10.61 -20.10
CA GLY A 203 3.02 9.48 -20.40
C GLY A 203 4.44 9.88 -20.81
N GLY A 204 4.57 10.80 -21.78
CA GLY A 204 5.91 11.24 -22.21
C GLY A 204 6.67 12.07 -21.17
N GLU A 205 6.01 12.62 -20.15
CA GLU A 205 6.66 13.26 -19.01
C GLU A 205 6.97 12.24 -17.91
N LEU A 206 6.11 11.26 -17.67
CA LEU A 206 6.41 10.14 -16.76
C LEU A 206 7.67 9.38 -17.21
N ASP A 207 7.82 9.15 -18.51
CA ASP A 207 9.04 8.55 -19.08
C ASP A 207 10.28 9.40 -18.77
N ARG A 208 10.17 10.74 -18.88
CA ARG A 208 11.26 11.67 -18.53
C ARG A 208 11.58 11.64 -17.03
N GLN A 209 10.56 11.63 -16.17
CA GLN A 209 10.75 11.58 -14.72
C GLN A 209 11.41 10.26 -14.28
N SER A 210 11.10 9.15 -14.95
CA SER A 210 11.74 7.85 -14.70
C SER A 210 13.27 7.88 -14.91
N GLU A 211 13.77 8.66 -15.88
CA GLU A 211 15.23 8.83 -16.10
C GLU A 211 15.92 9.57 -14.94
N ALA A 212 15.20 10.40 -14.18
CA ALA A 212 15.72 11.17 -13.05
C ALA A 212 15.49 10.50 -11.69
N MET A 213 14.78 9.36 -11.66
CA MET A 213 14.24 8.78 -10.44
C MET A 213 15.31 8.36 -9.43
N GLU A 214 16.41 7.79 -9.91
CA GLU A 214 17.55 7.40 -9.07
C GLU A 214 18.08 8.61 -8.28
N GLY A 215 18.27 9.75 -8.95
CA GLY A 215 18.75 10.97 -8.31
C GLY A 215 17.76 11.58 -7.32
N TYR A 216 16.44 11.44 -7.56
CA TYR A 216 15.43 11.84 -6.58
C TYR A 216 15.46 10.94 -5.35
N PHE A 217 15.52 9.62 -5.54
CA PHE A 217 15.51 8.68 -4.45
C PHE A 217 16.75 8.81 -3.57
N GLU A 218 17.94 8.95 -4.15
CA GLU A 218 19.18 9.23 -3.42
C GLU A 218 19.06 10.52 -2.58
N ARG A 219 18.52 11.60 -3.16
CA ARG A 219 18.33 12.87 -2.45
C ARG A 219 17.34 12.73 -1.29
N VAL A 220 16.25 11.99 -1.46
CA VAL A 220 15.27 11.74 -0.40
C VAL A 220 15.94 11.02 0.76
N VAL A 221 16.60 9.89 0.49
CA VAL A 221 17.27 9.08 1.51
C VAL A 221 18.33 9.91 2.23
N GLU A 222 19.20 10.60 1.48
CA GLU A 222 20.25 11.44 2.05
C GLU A 222 19.68 12.54 2.95
N THR A 223 18.69 13.30 2.46
CA THR A 223 18.13 14.43 3.19
C THR A 223 17.46 13.99 4.49
N LEU A 224 16.64 12.94 4.44
CA LEU A 224 15.88 12.48 5.61
C LEU A 224 16.77 11.78 6.64
N THR A 225 17.77 11.00 6.19
CA THR A 225 18.71 10.37 7.11
C THR A 225 19.60 11.40 7.82
N HIS A 226 20.08 12.42 7.12
CA HIS A 226 20.78 13.55 7.74
C HIS A 226 19.89 14.33 8.71
N ALA A 227 18.58 14.41 8.43
CA ALA A 227 17.60 15.02 9.31
C ALA A 227 17.21 14.12 10.50
N GLY A 228 17.84 12.96 10.69
CA GLY A 228 17.65 12.09 11.86
C GLY A 228 16.51 11.07 11.75
N TYR A 229 16.04 10.79 10.53
CA TYR A 229 15.08 9.73 10.26
C TYR A 229 15.80 8.44 9.81
N ARG A 230 15.28 7.28 10.20
CA ARG A 230 15.75 5.98 9.73
C ARG A 230 14.96 5.58 8.49
N TRP A 231 15.67 5.29 7.40
CA TRP A 231 15.12 4.64 6.22
C TRP A 231 14.95 3.13 6.49
N TYR A 232 13.77 2.72 6.96
CA TYR A 232 13.58 1.35 7.48
C TYR A 232 12.96 0.38 6.46
N GLU A 233 12.31 0.89 5.42
CA GLU A 233 11.85 0.11 4.27
C GLU A 233 11.81 1.00 3.01
N THR A 234 11.37 0.49 1.86
CA THR A 234 11.35 1.16 0.54
C THR A 234 11.09 2.67 0.56
N ALA A 235 9.94 3.11 1.07
CA ALA A 235 9.44 4.49 0.96
C ALA A 235 9.35 5.22 2.32
N ASN A 236 9.48 4.52 3.43
CA ASN A 236 9.10 5.00 4.75
C ASN A 236 10.31 5.27 5.65
N PHE A 237 10.17 6.37 6.39
CA PHE A 237 11.18 6.95 7.24
C PHE A 237 10.55 7.31 8.59
N CYS A 238 11.21 7.04 9.70
CA CYS A 238 10.72 7.41 11.02
C CYS A 238 11.81 8.03 11.88
N LEU A 239 11.44 8.90 12.82
CA LEU A 239 12.40 9.40 13.81
C LEU A 239 12.97 8.23 14.64
N VAL A 240 14.21 8.38 15.08
CA VAL A 240 14.91 7.40 15.94
C VAL A 240 15.67 8.08 17.08
N GLY A 241 16.16 7.28 18.03
CA GLY A 241 16.95 7.74 19.16
C GLY A 241 16.16 8.65 20.11
N ASP A 242 16.83 9.65 20.69
CA ASP A 242 16.22 10.57 21.65
C ASP A 242 15.01 11.32 21.07
N ARG A 243 15.02 11.59 19.76
CA ARG A 243 13.92 12.28 19.05
C ARG A 243 12.66 11.42 18.93
N ALA A 244 12.81 10.09 18.95
CA ALA A 244 11.68 9.17 19.02
C ALA A 244 11.19 8.94 20.46
N MET A 245 11.90 9.50 21.46
CA MET A 245 11.62 9.29 22.89
C MET A 245 11.56 7.80 23.28
N GLY A 246 12.39 6.97 22.65
CA GLY A 246 12.44 5.53 22.87
C GLY A 246 11.25 4.74 22.28
N ARG A 247 10.36 5.40 21.52
CA ARG A 247 9.25 4.73 20.80
C ARG A 247 9.74 4.16 19.47
N ASP A 248 9.14 3.04 19.07
CA ASP A 248 9.22 2.57 17.69
C ASP A 248 8.14 3.28 16.87
N LEU A 249 8.56 4.14 15.94
CA LEU A 249 7.68 4.98 15.13
C LEU A 249 7.48 4.45 13.70
N ARG A 250 7.98 3.25 13.41
CA ARG A 250 7.70 2.56 12.13
C ARG A 250 6.21 2.26 12.05
N ALA A 251 5.63 2.30 10.85
CA ALA A 251 4.25 1.86 10.65
C ALA A 251 4.14 0.33 10.85
N HIS A 252 3.62 -0.11 11.99
CA HIS A 252 3.59 -1.53 12.34
C HIS A 252 2.69 -2.33 11.40
N HIS A 253 1.61 -1.71 10.91
CA HIS A 253 0.74 -2.37 9.93
C HIS A 253 1.49 -2.67 8.62
N ASN A 254 2.25 -1.69 8.12
CA ASN A 254 3.05 -1.86 6.90
C ASN A 254 4.16 -2.89 7.09
N LEU A 255 4.82 -2.89 8.25
CA LEU A 255 5.80 -3.92 8.59
C LEU A 255 5.19 -5.33 8.61
N GLY A 256 3.94 -5.47 9.05
CA GLY A 256 3.20 -6.73 8.97
C GLY A 256 3.14 -7.27 7.53
N TYR A 257 2.82 -6.41 6.56
CA TYR A 257 2.85 -6.77 5.15
C TYR A 257 4.24 -7.14 4.65
N TRP A 258 5.25 -6.31 4.94
CA TRP A 258 6.62 -6.56 4.50
C TRP A 258 7.22 -7.84 5.10
N GLN A 259 6.75 -8.25 6.27
CA GLN A 259 7.15 -9.48 6.93
C GLN A 259 6.31 -10.70 6.49
N GLY A 260 5.35 -10.52 5.58
CA GLY A 260 4.46 -11.58 5.09
C GLY A 260 3.55 -12.15 6.17
N ARG A 261 3.15 -11.34 7.15
CA ARG A 261 2.25 -11.77 8.23
C ARG A 261 0.81 -11.80 7.75
N ASP A 262 0.02 -12.67 8.39
CA ASP A 262 -1.41 -12.77 8.12
C ASP A 262 -2.16 -11.50 8.53
N TYR A 263 -3.09 -11.09 7.67
CA TYR A 263 -3.96 -9.95 7.88
C TYR A 263 -5.35 -10.21 7.32
N LEU A 264 -6.37 -9.68 8.00
CA LEU A 264 -7.73 -9.63 7.52
C LEU A 264 -8.01 -8.25 6.93
N GLY A 265 -8.59 -8.20 5.73
CA GLY A 265 -9.11 -6.99 5.13
C GLY A 265 -10.62 -7.06 4.96
N VAL A 266 -11.32 -6.01 5.37
CA VAL A 266 -12.78 -5.87 5.23
C VAL A 266 -13.15 -4.62 4.42
N GLY A 267 -14.31 -4.64 3.77
CA GLY A 267 -14.75 -3.60 2.84
C GLY A 267 -14.51 -3.94 1.37
N ILE A 268 -14.99 -3.08 0.46
CA ILE A 268 -14.86 -3.32 -0.99
C ILE A 268 -13.40 -3.29 -1.44
N GLY A 269 -13.00 -4.19 -2.33
CA GLY A 269 -11.63 -4.23 -2.84
C GLY A 269 -10.56 -4.68 -1.84
N ALA A 270 -10.90 -4.82 -0.56
CA ALA A 270 -9.98 -5.21 0.49
C ALA A 270 -9.38 -6.60 0.21
N VAL A 271 -8.10 -6.75 0.51
CA VAL A 271 -7.37 -8.01 0.39
C VAL A 271 -7.15 -8.58 1.78
N SER A 272 -7.11 -9.90 1.90
CA SER A 272 -6.67 -10.61 3.11
C SER A 272 -5.62 -11.64 2.72
N THR A 273 -4.67 -11.93 3.60
CA THR A 273 -3.85 -13.14 3.52
C THR A 273 -3.97 -13.85 4.87
N LEU A 274 -4.53 -15.06 4.86
CA LEU A 274 -4.79 -15.87 6.06
C LEU A 274 -4.21 -17.27 5.81
N GLY A 275 -3.09 -17.58 6.45
CA GLY A 275 -2.34 -18.82 6.27
C GLY A 275 -1.79 -18.94 4.85
N GLU A 276 -2.42 -19.80 4.04
CA GLU A 276 -2.04 -20.05 2.64
C GLU A 276 -3.11 -19.54 1.67
N GLU A 277 -4.11 -18.80 2.15
CA GLU A 277 -5.20 -18.31 1.33
C GLU A 277 -5.18 -16.79 1.24
N ARG A 278 -5.15 -16.27 0.02
CA ARG A 278 -5.37 -14.85 -0.28
C ARG A 278 -6.79 -14.64 -0.76
N ARG A 279 -7.45 -13.61 -0.19
CA ARG A 279 -8.83 -13.24 -0.49
C ARG A 279 -8.87 -11.81 -1.02
N ARG A 280 -9.72 -11.52 -2.00
CA ARG A 280 -10.00 -10.14 -2.44
C ARG A 280 -11.49 -9.90 -2.55
N ASN A 281 -12.01 -8.98 -1.75
CA ASN A 281 -13.40 -8.55 -1.84
C ASN A 281 -13.67 -7.80 -3.15
N GLY A 282 -14.86 -7.99 -3.72
CA GLY A 282 -15.27 -7.29 -4.94
C GLY A 282 -15.36 -5.78 -4.75
N ALA A 283 -15.05 -5.02 -5.81
CA ALA A 283 -15.00 -3.55 -5.77
C ALA A 283 -16.37 -2.84 -5.90
N SER A 284 -17.49 -3.57 -5.96
CA SER A 284 -18.82 -2.98 -6.21
C SER A 284 -19.57 -2.69 -4.91
N ILE A 285 -19.74 -1.41 -4.59
CA ILE A 285 -20.47 -0.96 -3.39
C ILE A 285 -21.88 -1.54 -3.29
N GLY A 286 -22.65 -1.54 -4.39
CA GLY A 286 -24.02 -2.06 -4.38
C GLY A 286 -24.10 -3.57 -4.16
N ARG A 287 -23.17 -4.35 -4.73
CA ARG A 287 -23.11 -5.80 -4.50
C ARG A 287 -22.66 -6.11 -3.08
N TYR A 288 -21.72 -5.33 -2.55
CA TYR A 288 -21.22 -5.47 -1.19
C TYR A 288 -22.33 -5.20 -0.16
N ILE A 289 -23.01 -4.05 -0.26
CA ILE A 289 -24.13 -3.71 0.62
C ILE A 289 -25.26 -4.76 0.51
N GLY A 290 -25.61 -5.16 -0.71
CA GLY A 290 -26.67 -6.14 -0.94
C GLY A 290 -26.37 -7.52 -0.34
N ALA A 291 -25.11 -7.96 -0.36
CA ALA A 291 -24.68 -9.25 0.19
C ALA A 291 -24.69 -9.29 1.73
N LEU A 292 -24.55 -8.14 2.38
CA LEU A 292 -24.38 -8.01 3.84
C LEU A 292 -25.60 -7.39 4.55
N SER A 293 -26.65 -7.02 3.82
CA SER A 293 -27.91 -6.52 4.38
C SER A 293 -28.70 -7.64 5.09
N VAL A 294 -29.50 -7.31 6.12
CA VAL A 294 -30.38 -8.27 6.82
C VAL A 294 -31.42 -8.84 5.84
N GLY A 295 -31.39 -10.16 5.62
CA GLY A 295 -32.20 -10.82 4.58
C GLY A 295 -31.66 -10.64 3.16
N GLY A 296 -30.46 -10.07 3.02
CA GLY A 296 -29.72 -9.93 1.78
C GLY A 296 -29.46 -11.28 1.13
N ALA A 297 -29.55 -11.31 -0.20
CA ALA A 297 -29.21 -12.49 -0.95
C ALA A 297 -27.70 -12.76 -0.75
N PRO A 298 -27.33 -13.98 -0.36
CA PRO A 298 -25.95 -14.40 -0.16
C PRO A 298 -24.90 -13.98 -1.21
N GLY A 299 -23.72 -13.54 -0.77
CA GLY A 299 -22.51 -13.55 -1.60
C GLY A 299 -21.79 -14.91 -1.49
N ALA A 300 -21.58 -15.60 -2.61
CA ALA A 300 -20.95 -16.92 -2.61
C ALA A 300 -19.42 -16.85 -2.77
N LEU A 301 -18.73 -17.76 -2.08
CA LEU A 301 -17.30 -18.07 -2.22
C LEU A 301 -16.93 -18.41 -3.67
N SER A 302 -15.90 -17.74 -4.22
CA SER A 302 -15.34 -18.06 -5.54
C SER A 302 -14.64 -19.41 -5.51
N VAL A 303 -15.26 -20.44 -6.09
CA VAL A 303 -14.52 -21.61 -6.60
C VAL A 303 -13.95 -21.19 -7.95
N GLY A 304 -12.62 -21.28 -8.09
CA GLY A 304 -11.85 -20.72 -9.21
C GLY A 304 -12.54 -20.78 -10.57
N GLY A 305 -12.80 -19.60 -11.15
CA GLY A 305 -13.30 -19.50 -12.52
C GLY A 305 -12.27 -20.06 -13.51
N ALA A 306 -12.75 -20.61 -14.62
CA ALA A 306 -11.87 -21.00 -15.71
C ALA A 306 -11.12 -19.74 -16.23
N PRO A 307 -9.78 -19.81 -16.40
CA PRO A 307 -9.03 -18.66 -16.89
C PRO A 307 -9.56 -18.21 -18.25
N GLY A 308 -9.61 -16.89 -18.46
CA GLY A 308 -9.90 -16.31 -19.77
C GLY A 308 -8.87 -16.77 -20.80
N ALA A 309 -9.29 -16.87 -22.07
CA ALA A 309 -8.35 -17.19 -23.15
C ALA A 309 -7.42 -15.99 -23.39
N GLY A 310 -6.10 -16.23 -23.40
CA GLY A 310 -5.11 -15.22 -23.75
C GLY A 310 -5.36 -14.64 -25.15
N GLY A 311 -5.22 -13.31 -25.28
CA GLY A 311 -5.33 -12.63 -26.57
C GLY A 311 -4.23 -13.07 -27.54
N ALA A 312 -4.51 -13.01 -28.84
CA ALA A 312 -3.54 -13.33 -29.87
C ALA A 312 -2.59 -12.13 -30.07
N PRO A 313 -1.26 -12.31 -30.07
CA PRO A 313 -0.33 -11.22 -30.33
C PRO A 313 -0.51 -10.67 -31.75
N GLY A 314 -0.36 -9.35 -31.90
CA GLY A 314 -0.37 -8.68 -33.19
C GLY A 314 0.87 -9.02 -34.02
N ALA A 315 0.80 -8.84 -35.34
CA ALA A 315 1.94 -9.05 -36.23
C ALA A 315 2.71 -7.73 -36.43
N PRO A 316 4.05 -7.74 -36.33
CA PRO A 316 4.86 -6.54 -36.55
C PRO A 316 4.76 -6.05 -38.00
N GLY A 317 4.83 -4.73 -38.16
CA GLY A 317 4.86 -4.08 -39.47
C GLY A 317 6.17 -4.34 -40.23
N ALA A 318 6.13 -4.18 -41.56
CA ALA A 318 7.30 -4.37 -42.41
C ALA A 318 8.08 -3.05 -42.57
N PRO A 319 9.42 -3.06 -42.40
CA PRO A 319 10.22 -1.85 -42.62
C PRO A 319 10.24 -1.44 -44.09
N GLY A 320 10.23 -0.13 -44.34
CA GLY A 320 10.34 0.44 -45.68
C GLY A 320 11.77 0.39 -46.22
N VAL A 321 11.92 0.32 -47.54
CA VAL A 321 13.22 0.27 -48.22
C VAL A 321 13.36 1.44 -49.19
N GLY A 322 14.52 2.10 -49.21
CA GLY A 322 14.83 3.14 -50.19
C GLY A 322 14.12 4.48 -49.97
N GLY A 323 13.83 4.86 -48.72
CA GLY A 323 13.23 6.16 -48.39
C GLY A 323 11.70 6.21 -48.48
N ALA A 324 11.02 5.10 -48.75
CA ALA A 324 9.57 4.97 -48.57
C ALA A 324 9.25 4.52 -47.12
N PRO A 325 8.17 5.04 -46.49
CA PRO A 325 7.75 4.60 -45.17
C PRO A 325 7.27 3.13 -45.19
N GLY A 326 7.55 2.40 -44.10
CA GLY A 326 7.14 1.01 -43.91
C GLY A 326 5.63 0.85 -43.66
N ALA A 327 5.13 -0.38 -43.79
CA ALA A 327 3.73 -0.70 -43.52
C ALA A 327 3.51 -0.91 -42.01
N PRO A 328 2.48 -0.30 -41.40
CA PRO A 328 2.21 -0.48 -39.98
C PRO A 328 1.75 -1.91 -39.68
N GLY A 329 2.08 -2.39 -38.48
CA GLY A 329 1.63 -3.68 -37.96
C GLY A 329 0.14 -3.68 -37.62
N VAL A 330 -0.43 -4.87 -37.46
CA VAL A 330 -1.82 -5.07 -37.01
C VAL A 330 -1.83 -5.37 -35.52
N GLY A 331 -2.66 -4.63 -34.77
CA GLY A 331 -2.86 -4.86 -33.34
C GLY A 331 -3.48 -6.22 -33.04
N GLY A 332 -3.05 -6.84 -31.93
CA GLY A 332 -3.61 -8.10 -31.45
C GLY A 332 -5.06 -7.98 -30.98
N ALA A 333 -5.77 -9.11 -30.91
CA ALA A 333 -7.14 -9.15 -30.43
C ALA A 333 -7.16 -9.37 -28.90
N PRO A 334 -7.99 -8.62 -28.14
CA PRO A 334 -8.12 -8.83 -26.70
C PRO A 334 -8.72 -10.22 -26.41
N GLY A 335 -8.27 -10.83 -25.31
CA GLY A 335 -8.81 -12.09 -24.80
C GLY A 335 -10.25 -11.94 -24.30
N ALA A 336 -10.97 -13.06 -24.20
CA ALA A 336 -12.32 -13.08 -23.65
C ALA A 336 -12.28 -13.23 -22.12
N PRO A 337 -13.09 -12.47 -21.36
CA PRO A 337 -13.22 -12.67 -19.92
C PRO A 337 -13.79 -14.06 -19.61
N GLY A 338 -13.35 -14.66 -18.50
CA GLY A 338 -13.86 -15.93 -18.00
C GLY A 338 -15.35 -15.85 -17.63
N ALA A 339 -16.02 -16.99 -17.59
CA ALA A 339 -17.45 -17.08 -17.25
C ALA A 339 -17.66 -17.07 -15.72
N GLY A 340 -18.65 -16.29 -15.25
CA GLY A 340 -19.07 -16.27 -13.85
C GLY A 340 -19.88 -17.51 -13.47
N GLY A 341 -19.61 -18.05 -12.27
CA GLY A 341 -20.33 -19.19 -11.69
C GLY A 341 -21.70 -18.85 -11.07
N ALA A 342 -22.45 -19.89 -10.69
CA ALA A 342 -23.80 -19.81 -10.10
C ALA A 342 -23.78 -19.78 -8.54
N PRO A 343 -24.82 -19.22 -7.86
CA PRO A 343 -24.74 -18.69 -6.47
C PRO A 343 -24.97 -19.69 -5.30
N GLY A 344 -24.51 -19.32 -4.08
CA GLY A 344 -24.57 -20.03 -2.77
C GLY A 344 -24.75 -19.08 -1.55
N VAL A 345 -24.97 -19.63 -0.32
CA VAL A 345 -25.67 -19.11 0.91
C VAL A 345 -24.87 -18.10 1.80
N GLY A 346 -25.56 -17.20 2.55
CA GLY A 346 -25.14 -15.80 2.83
C GLY A 346 -24.48 -15.48 4.16
N GLY A 347 -23.64 -14.42 4.15
CA GLY A 347 -22.84 -13.95 5.28
C GLY A 347 -21.53 -13.26 4.90
N ALA A 348 -21.05 -13.44 3.66
CA ALA A 348 -19.80 -12.84 3.17
C ALA A 348 -20.02 -12.08 1.86
N PRO A 349 -19.26 -11.00 1.58
CA PRO A 349 -19.29 -10.35 0.29
C PRO A 349 -18.70 -11.26 -0.82
N PRO A 350 -19.07 -11.02 -2.09
CA PRO A 350 -18.41 -11.67 -3.22
C PRO A 350 -16.91 -11.40 -3.18
N ARG A 351 -16.10 -12.47 -3.24
CA ARG A 351 -14.63 -12.38 -3.16
C ARG A 351 -13.93 -13.38 -4.06
N GLU A 352 -12.79 -12.99 -4.58
CA GLU A 352 -11.83 -13.85 -5.26
C GLU A 352 -10.97 -14.58 -4.22
N LEU A 353 -10.60 -15.82 -4.51
CA LEU A 353 -9.76 -16.66 -3.64
C LEU A 353 -8.57 -17.18 -4.44
N GLU A 354 -7.39 -17.11 -3.84
CA GLU A 354 -6.12 -17.62 -4.36
C GLU A 354 -5.48 -18.48 -3.27
N GLN A 355 -5.03 -19.69 -3.63
CA GLN A 355 -4.24 -20.54 -2.75
C GLN A 355 -2.77 -20.34 -3.07
N LEU A 356 -1.98 -20.02 -2.07
CA LEU A 356 -0.55 -19.73 -2.17
C LEU A 356 0.24 -21.01 -1.94
N ASP A 357 0.88 -21.51 -2.99
CA ASP A 357 1.76 -22.66 -2.86
C ASP A 357 3.03 -22.32 -2.05
N PRO A 358 3.75 -23.33 -1.51
CA PRO A 358 4.93 -23.09 -0.70
C PRO A 358 6.05 -22.31 -1.39
N LEU A 359 6.23 -22.48 -2.71
CA LEU A 359 7.25 -21.75 -3.46
C LEU A 359 6.86 -20.27 -3.57
N THR A 360 5.60 -19.98 -3.94
CA THR A 360 5.08 -18.61 -4.00
C THR A 360 5.26 -17.91 -2.65
N LYS A 361 4.93 -18.57 -1.53
CA LYS A 361 5.14 -18.00 -0.18
C LYS A 361 6.62 -17.74 0.13
N ALA A 362 7.52 -18.64 -0.26
CA ALA A 362 8.95 -18.46 -0.07
C ALA A 362 9.48 -17.28 -0.90
N GLN A 363 9.05 -17.15 -2.16
CA GLN A 363 9.41 -16.04 -3.03
C GLN A 363 8.88 -14.71 -2.49
N GLU A 364 7.63 -14.65 -2.04
CA GLU A 364 7.05 -13.45 -1.43
C GLU A 364 7.78 -13.06 -0.15
N ARG A 365 8.06 -14.00 0.75
CA ARG A 365 8.80 -13.74 2.00
C ARG A 365 10.20 -13.19 1.72
N LEU A 366 10.89 -13.72 0.72
CA LEU A 366 12.19 -13.19 0.29
C LEU A 366 12.04 -11.78 -0.30
N MET A 367 11.15 -11.61 -1.27
CA MET A 367 10.93 -10.35 -1.98
C MET A 367 10.54 -9.22 -1.04
N LEU A 368 9.59 -9.47 -0.15
CA LEU A 368 9.08 -8.48 0.80
C LEU A 368 10.10 -8.20 1.92
N GLY A 369 10.72 -9.25 2.47
CA GLY A 369 11.70 -9.13 3.54
C GLY A 369 12.93 -8.30 3.12
N LEU A 370 13.41 -8.47 1.89
CA LEU A 370 14.57 -7.72 1.37
C LEU A 370 14.29 -6.22 1.14
N ARG A 371 13.04 -5.77 1.25
CA ARG A 371 12.69 -4.34 1.25
C ARG A 371 12.96 -3.67 2.60
N LEU A 372 13.03 -4.45 3.66
CA LEU A 372 13.34 -3.95 5.00
C LEU A 372 14.84 -3.71 5.16
N ASP A 373 15.20 -2.85 6.11
CA ASP A 373 16.58 -2.67 6.56
C ASP A 373 17.01 -3.71 7.61
N GLU A 374 16.26 -4.81 7.73
CA GLU A 374 16.46 -5.89 8.68
C GLU A 374 16.91 -7.18 7.97
N PRO A 375 17.65 -8.07 8.66
CA PRO A 375 18.03 -9.37 8.10
C PRO A 375 16.83 -10.30 7.88
N VAL A 376 16.81 -10.95 6.72
CA VAL A 376 15.83 -11.99 6.36
C VAL A 376 16.41 -13.37 6.73
N PRO A 377 15.76 -14.14 7.61
CA PRO A 377 16.16 -15.52 7.87
C PRO A 377 16.00 -16.38 6.61
N LEU A 378 17.04 -17.13 6.24
CA LEU A 378 17.07 -17.98 5.05
C LEU A 378 16.36 -19.33 5.23
N ASP A 379 16.08 -19.73 6.46
CA ASP A 379 15.40 -20.98 6.77
C ASP A 379 14.04 -21.06 6.05
N GLY A 380 13.91 -22.04 5.16
CA GLY A 380 12.72 -22.28 4.34
C GLY A 380 12.60 -21.42 3.08
N LEU A 381 13.66 -20.68 2.71
CA LEU A 381 13.72 -19.87 1.49
C LEU A 381 14.63 -20.48 0.41
N GLU A 382 15.24 -21.64 0.69
CA GLU A 382 16.24 -22.26 -0.19
C GLU A 382 15.69 -22.58 -1.58
N SER A 383 14.41 -22.91 -1.68
CA SER A 383 13.75 -23.19 -2.97
C SER A 383 13.43 -21.93 -3.78
N ALA A 384 13.46 -20.75 -3.15
CA ALA A 384 13.14 -19.49 -3.81
C ALA A 384 14.40 -18.76 -4.32
N ILE A 385 15.59 -19.14 -3.87
CA ILE A 385 16.83 -18.41 -4.16
C ILE A 385 17.64 -19.13 -5.24
N ASP A 386 17.99 -18.42 -6.31
CA ASP A 386 19.04 -18.82 -7.25
C ASP A 386 20.42 -18.73 -6.57
N PRO A 387 21.12 -19.86 -6.36
CA PRO A 387 22.45 -19.85 -5.74
C PRO A 387 23.46 -19.03 -6.55
N ALA A 388 23.35 -19.03 -7.88
CA ALA A 388 24.26 -18.28 -8.73
C ALA A 388 23.98 -16.77 -8.64
N GLY A 389 22.70 -16.38 -8.62
CA GLY A 389 22.26 -15.01 -8.35
C GLY A 389 22.76 -14.50 -7.01
N LEU A 390 22.59 -15.31 -5.96
CA LEU A 390 23.10 -14.97 -4.63
C LEU A 390 24.62 -14.76 -4.61
N GLU A 391 25.39 -15.64 -5.26
CA GLU A 391 26.84 -15.48 -5.38
C GLU A 391 27.20 -14.17 -6.10
N ARG A 392 26.53 -13.83 -7.20
CA ARG A 392 26.71 -12.55 -7.92
C ARG A 392 26.42 -11.35 -7.03
N MET A 393 25.32 -11.37 -6.28
CA MET A 393 24.90 -10.25 -5.43
C MET A 393 25.85 -10.05 -4.23
N VAL A 394 26.35 -11.13 -3.65
CA VAL A 394 27.35 -11.07 -2.57
C VAL A 394 28.72 -10.61 -3.09
N ALA A 395 29.20 -11.19 -4.20
CA ALA A 395 30.47 -10.80 -4.82
C ALA A 395 30.46 -9.33 -5.30
N GLY A 396 29.30 -8.83 -5.73
CA GLY A 396 29.08 -7.43 -6.10
C GLY A 396 28.94 -6.46 -4.93
N GLY A 397 28.92 -6.95 -3.68
CA GLY A 397 28.75 -6.14 -2.48
C GLY A 397 27.34 -5.55 -2.31
N LEU A 398 26.33 -6.16 -2.93
CA LEU A 398 24.93 -5.74 -2.84
C LEU A 398 24.15 -6.50 -1.76
N ALA A 399 24.60 -7.70 -1.39
CA ALA A 399 24.02 -8.50 -0.33
C ALA A 399 25.09 -9.06 0.60
N VAL A 400 24.69 -9.38 1.84
CA VAL A 400 25.54 -9.99 2.87
C VAL A 400 24.80 -11.16 3.49
N ILE A 401 25.50 -12.27 3.65
CA ILE A 401 25.05 -13.43 4.41
C ILE A 401 25.76 -13.42 5.76
N ALA A 402 24.99 -13.53 6.84
CA ALA A 402 25.50 -13.68 8.20
C ALA A 402 25.01 -15.00 8.82
N GLY A 403 25.71 -15.47 9.86
CA GLY A 403 25.46 -16.76 10.53
C GLY A 403 26.41 -17.88 10.07
N ARG A 404 26.78 -18.77 11.01
CA ARG A 404 27.66 -19.93 10.77
C ARG A 404 26.87 -21.23 10.82
N SER A 405 27.16 -22.16 9.92
CA SER A 405 26.65 -23.52 10.01
C SER A 405 27.10 -24.18 11.33
N GLY A 406 26.14 -24.48 12.21
CA GLY A 406 26.36 -25.22 13.47
C GLY A 406 26.28 -24.41 14.76
N GLU A 407 26.03 -23.09 14.72
CA GLU A 407 25.88 -22.24 15.91
C GLU A 407 24.40 -21.93 16.26
N GLY A 408 23.44 -22.81 15.94
CA GLY A 408 22.04 -22.71 16.43
C GLY A 408 21.20 -21.53 15.89
N ASP A 409 21.81 -20.42 15.50
CA ASP A 409 21.21 -19.32 14.76
C ASP A 409 21.33 -19.62 13.25
N GLY A 410 20.18 -19.66 12.57
CA GLY A 410 20.07 -19.88 11.12
C GLY A 410 20.78 -18.79 10.32
N GLN A 411 21.05 -19.05 9.04
CA GLN A 411 21.67 -18.04 8.17
C GLN A 411 20.67 -16.91 7.87
N THR A 412 21.18 -15.69 7.76
CA THR A 412 20.37 -14.52 7.37
C THR A 412 20.95 -13.81 6.16
N LEU A 413 20.08 -13.24 5.33
CA LEU A 413 20.43 -12.42 4.18
C LEU A 413 19.99 -10.97 4.41
N SER A 414 20.88 -10.02 4.16
CA SER A 414 20.58 -8.58 4.19
C SER A 414 21.12 -7.90 2.95
N LEU A 415 20.43 -6.85 2.50
CA LEU A 415 20.99 -5.96 1.49
C LEU A 415 21.97 -4.98 2.14
N THR A 416 23.07 -4.69 1.46
CA THR A 416 23.94 -3.57 1.86
C THR A 416 23.22 -2.24 1.61
N HIS A 417 23.75 -1.13 2.12
CA HIS A 417 23.21 0.21 1.80
C HIS A 417 23.06 0.43 0.29
N ARG A 418 24.07 0.02 -0.50
CA ARG A 418 24.02 0.07 -1.96
C ARG A 418 23.02 -0.94 -2.54
N GLY A 419 22.94 -2.14 -1.97
CA GLY A 419 21.95 -3.14 -2.37
C GLY A 419 20.52 -2.67 -2.20
N ARG A 420 20.22 -1.91 -1.13
CA ARG A 420 18.88 -1.38 -0.86
C ARG A 420 18.41 -0.39 -1.92
N PHE A 421 19.29 0.48 -2.43
CA PHE A 421 18.97 1.34 -3.57
C PHE A 421 18.61 0.54 -4.83
N LEU A 422 19.19 -0.65 -4.99
CA LEU A 422 18.96 -1.55 -6.12
C LEU A 422 18.00 -2.71 -5.77
N GLY A 423 17.21 -2.58 -4.71
CA GLY A 423 16.50 -3.71 -4.10
C GLY A 423 15.64 -4.53 -5.06
N GLY A 424 14.97 -3.87 -6.02
CA GLY A 424 14.20 -4.56 -7.06
C GLY A 424 15.06 -5.42 -7.99
N GLY A 425 16.18 -4.88 -8.48
CA GLY A 425 17.11 -5.61 -9.33
C GLY A 425 17.83 -6.74 -8.59
N VAL A 426 18.23 -6.51 -7.34
CA VAL A 426 18.82 -7.55 -6.49
C VAL A 426 17.83 -8.68 -6.25
N THR A 427 16.57 -8.36 -5.95
CA THR A 427 15.53 -9.37 -5.74
C THR A 427 15.25 -10.16 -7.01
N ALA A 428 15.19 -9.52 -8.17
CA ALA A 428 15.00 -10.19 -9.45
C ALA A 428 16.13 -11.19 -9.76
N GLU A 429 17.39 -10.82 -9.50
CA GLU A 429 18.54 -11.71 -9.66
C GLU A 429 18.52 -12.89 -8.69
N LEU A 430 17.98 -12.71 -7.48
CA LEU A 430 17.84 -13.79 -6.49
C LEU A 430 16.72 -14.77 -6.84
N LEU A 431 15.71 -14.35 -7.61
CA LEU A 431 14.53 -15.16 -7.97
C LEU A 431 14.60 -15.80 -9.37
N ALA A 432 15.66 -15.50 -10.15
CA ALA A 432 15.83 -15.89 -11.55
C ALA A 432 16.10 -17.39 -11.74
#